data_AF-A0A4Q6ES33-F1
#
_entry.id   AF-A0A4Q6ES33-F1
#
_cell.length_a   1.000
_cell.length_b   1.000
_cell.length_c   1.000
_cell.angle_alpha   90.00
_cell.angle_beta   90.00
_cell.angle_gamma   90.00
#
_symmetry.space_group_name_H-M   'P 1'
#
loop_
_entity.id
_entity.type
_entity.pdbx_description
1 polymer ?
#
loop_
_entity_poly.entity_id
_entity_poly.type
_entity_poly.pdbx_seq_one_letter_code
_entity_poly.pdbx_strand_id
1 'polypeptide(L)'
;MPVDAEISRRRFLAFMGQGAIGLTLAGSGVGALLNSCASSQPNGEARIPALKPSAEDKLRLSPGLSYEVVAAWGDELRPGGPRFGFNNDFIAYFPLAERPGEALLCVNHETPNPVFVSNYHDLSISKTRAQVELEMECTGMSVVHVKETAPGKWERVKDSPYHRLVNGKTMIPFTGAEPIAGAREAMGTLGNCAGGKTPWGTYLTCEENYDQFYGDTLFRPNGKRVRVSKEPANPWESFNWHNHFDFPSEHYGWVVEIDPRSGHAK
;
A
#
# COMPACT_ATOMS: atom_id res chain seq x y z
N MET A 1 -50.34 -4.75 -2.19
CA MET A 1 -49.03 -5.00 -1.55
C MET A 1 -48.00 -4.14 -2.27
N PRO A 2 -47.53 -3.01 -1.70
CA PRO A 2 -46.47 -2.22 -2.30
C PRO A 2 -45.12 -2.87 -2.03
N VAL A 3 -44.25 -2.81 -3.04
CA VAL A 3 -42.92 -3.41 -3.12
C VAL A 3 -41.94 -2.62 -2.27
N ASP A 4 -41.12 -3.32 -1.48
CA ASP A 4 -40.03 -2.75 -0.67
C ASP A 4 -39.08 -1.90 -1.52
N ALA A 5 -38.92 -0.62 -1.14
CA ALA A 5 -37.92 0.25 -1.74
C ALA A 5 -36.53 -0.14 -1.20
N GLU A 6 -35.71 -0.78 -2.04
CA GLU A 6 -34.34 -1.16 -1.72
C GLU A 6 -33.53 0.04 -1.21
N ILE A 7 -33.09 -0.02 0.04
CA ILE A 7 -32.24 1.01 0.66
C ILE A 7 -30.84 0.86 0.10
N SER A 8 -30.43 1.76 -0.81
CA SER A 8 -29.06 1.81 -1.30
C SER A 8 -28.11 2.36 -0.21
N ARG A 9 -26.85 1.88 -0.19
CA ARG A 9 -25.79 2.39 0.72
C ARG A 9 -25.69 3.92 0.70
N ARG A 10 -25.87 4.54 -0.46
CA ARG A 10 -25.85 6.00 -0.63
C ARG A 10 -27.01 6.69 0.10
N ARG A 11 -28.22 6.10 0.08
CA ARG A 11 -29.39 6.61 0.83
C ARG A 11 -29.23 6.42 2.33
N PHE A 12 -28.68 5.29 2.77
CA PHE A 12 -28.40 5.04 4.19
C PHE A 12 -27.41 6.08 4.76
N LEU A 13 -26.32 6.36 4.05
CA LEU A 13 -25.35 7.37 4.46
C LEU A 13 -25.92 8.79 4.45
N ALA A 14 -26.76 9.12 3.45
CA ALA A 14 -27.47 10.40 3.42
C ALA A 14 -28.45 10.56 4.59
N PHE A 15 -29.16 9.49 4.97
CA PHE A 15 -30.07 9.47 6.11
C PHE A 15 -29.34 9.65 7.45
N MET A 16 -28.23 8.93 7.65
CA MET A 16 -27.36 9.11 8.83
C MET A 16 -26.82 10.54 8.93
N GLY A 17 -26.47 11.16 7.80
CA GLY A 17 -26.05 12.56 7.74
C GLY A 17 -27.15 13.56 8.13
N GLN A 18 -28.42 13.27 7.84
CA GLN A 18 -29.55 14.14 8.22
C GLN A 18 -29.94 14.03 9.69
N GLY A 19 -29.67 12.89 10.36
CA GLY A 19 -29.95 12.68 11.78
C GLY A 19 -29.14 13.58 12.73
N ALA A 20 -28.00 14.11 12.29
CA ALA A 20 -27.16 15.01 13.08
C ALA A 20 -27.69 16.45 13.22
N ILE A 21 -28.75 16.82 12.47
CA ILE A 21 -29.30 18.19 12.45
C ILE A 21 -30.22 18.46 13.65
N GLY A 22 -30.66 17.43 14.39
CA GLY A 22 -31.67 17.54 15.45
C GLY A 22 -31.19 18.01 16.84
N LEU A 23 -29.94 18.45 17.03
CA LEU A 23 -29.39 18.79 18.35
C LEU A 23 -28.91 20.25 18.49
N THR A 24 -29.52 21.20 17.77
CA THR A 24 -29.16 22.63 17.81
C THR A 24 -30.13 23.47 18.64
N LEU A 25 -30.32 23.13 19.92
CA LEU A 25 -30.94 24.04 20.90
C LEU A 25 -30.28 23.92 22.29
N ALA A 26 -29.04 24.39 22.42
CA ALA A 26 -28.53 25.01 23.65
C ALA A 26 -27.21 25.73 23.32
N GLY A 27 -27.22 27.05 23.37
CA GLY A 27 -26.09 27.89 23.03
C GLY A 27 -24.91 27.69 23.98
N SER A 28 -23.72 27.47 23.41
CA SER A 28 -22.41 27.93 23.89
C SER A 28 -21.34 27.49 22.88
N GLY A 29 -20.67 28.45 22.21
CA GLY A 29 -19.29 28.29 21.69
C GLY A 29 -18.96 27.34 20.54
N VAL A 30 -19.84 26.44 20.07
CA VAL A 30 -19.50 25.41 19.05
C VAL A 30 -19.59 25.92 17.59
N GLY A 31 -20.02 27.17 17.36
CA GLY A 31 -20.27 27.70 16.00
C GLY A 31 -19.06 27.70 15.04
N ALA A 32 -17.83 27.64 15.56
CA ALA A 32 -16.62 27.59 14.73
C ALA A 32 -16.23 26.17 14.27
N LEU A 33 -16.75 25.11 14.90
CA LEU A 33 -16.41 23.71 14.57
C LEU A 33 -17.36 23.09 13.53
N LEU A 34 -18.47 23.74 13.20
CA LEU A 34 -19.51 23.20 12.31
C LEU A 34 -19.46 23.72 10.86
N ASN A 35 -18.50 24.60 10.53
CA ASN A 35 -18.29 25.03 9.14
C ASN A 35 -17.75 23.93 8.20
N SER A 36 -17.40 22.75 8.74
CA SER A 36 -17.02 21.58 7.94
C SER A 36 -18.22 20.86 7.30
N CYS A 37 -19.46 21.21 7.69
CA CYS A 37 -20.69 20.61 7.17
C CYS A 37 -21.54 21.58 6.34
N ALA A 38 -20.97 22.70 5.88
CA ALA A 38 -21.58 23.45 4.80
C ALA A 38 -21.51 22.61 3.52
N SER A 39 -22.60 21.90 3.22
CA SER A 39 -22.78 21.26 1.92
C SER A 39 -22.66 22.33 0.84
N SER A 40 -21.51 22.38 0.17
CA SER A 40 -21.39 23.12 -1.08
C SER A 40 -22.53 22.65 -1.98
N GLN A 41 -23.35 23.58 -2.46
CA GLN A 41 -24.24 23.31 -3.58
C GLN A 41 -23.38 22.66 -4.68
N PRO A 42 -23.77 21.50 -5.24
CA PRO A 42 -22.99 20.89 -6.31
C PRO A 42 -23.04 21.85 -7.50
N ASN A 43 -22.02 22.71 -7.62
CA ASN A 43 -21.68 23.33 -8.90
C ASN A 43 -21.58 22.17 -9.87
N GLY A 44 -22.44 22.18 -10.90
CA GLY A 44 -22.73 21.03 -11.76
C GLY A 44 -21.53 20.12 -11.95
N GLU A 45 -21.66 18.86 -11.54
CA GLU A 45 -20.56 17.89 -11.61
C GLU A 45 -19.93 17.94 -13.00
N ALA A 46 -18.61 18.16 -13.04
CA ALA A 46 -17.86 18.08 -14.28
C ALA A 46 -18.10 16.69 -14.89
N ARG A 47 -18.82 16.63 -16.01
CA ARG A 47 -19.13 15.36 -16.68
C ARG A 47 -17.90 14.92 -17.48
N ILE A 48 -17.06 14.09 -16.87
CA ILE A 48 -15.97 13.40 -17.57
C ILE A 48 -16.60 12.34 -18.49
N PRO A 49 -16.41 12.41 -19.82
CA PRO A 49 -16.98 11.42 -20.74
C PRO A 49 -16.44 10.02 -20.43
N ALA A 50 -17.35 9.03 -20.35
CA ALA A 50 -16.97 7.63 -20.17
C ALA A 50 -16.27 7.08 -21.41
N LEU A 51 -15.21 6.29 -21.21
CA LEU A 51 -14.53 5.54 -22.27
C LEU A 51 -15.17 4.17 -22.46
N LYS A 52 -15.07 3.62 -23.67
CA LYS A 52 -15.41 2.22 -23.94
C LYS A 52 -14.24 1.31 -23.53
N PRO A 53 -14.51 0.08 -23.06
CA PRO A 53 -13.47 -0.94 -22.87
C PRO A 53 -12.62 -1.13 -24.12
N SER A 54 -11.35 -1.46 -23.94
CA SER A 54 -10.33 -1.58 -24.99
C SER A 54 -9.40 -2.73 -24.66
N ALA A 55 -8.88 -3.41 -25.68
CA ALA A 55 -7.82 -4.43 -25.54
C ALA A 55 -6.43 -3.89 -25.93
N GLU A 56 -6.32 -2.58 -26.19
CA GLU A 56 -5.04 -1.92 -26.45
C GLU A 56 -4.18 -1.88 -25.19
N ASP A 57 -2.88 -2.14 -25.34
CA ASP A 57 -1.89 -1.99 -24.28
C ASP A 57 -1.48 -0.51 -24.09
N LYS A 58 -2.48 0.34 -23.77
CA LYS A 58 -2.31 1.79 -23.57
C LYS A 58 -3.23 2.29 -22.46
N LEU A 59 -2.72 3.20 -21.62
CA LEU A 59 -3.56 3.98 -20.73
C LEU A 59 -4.36 5.00 -21.56
N ARG A 60 -5.68 4.78 -21.69
CA ARG A 60 -6.59 5.69 -22.36
C ARG A 60 -7.25 6.62 -21.34
N LEU A 61 -7.23 7.91 -21.61
CA LEU A 61 -7.84 8.93 -20.77
C LEU A 61 -8.99 9.63 -21.48
N SER A 62 -9.97 10.12 -20.70
CA SER A 62 -11.02 10.97 -21.24
C SER A 62 -10.45 12.29 -21.76
N PRO A 63 -11.09 12.93 -22.76
CA PRO A 63 -10.59 14.18 -23.34
C PRO A 63 -10.31 15.26 -22.27
N GLY A 64 -9.16 15.92 -22.39
CA GLY A 64 -8.72 16.97 -21.44
C GLY A 64 -7.92 16.45 -20.24
N LEU A 65 -7.79 15.13 -20.06
CA LEU A 65 -6.90 14.54 -19.05
C LEU A 65 -5.55 14.14 -19.67
N SER A 66 -4.51 14.20 -18.85
CA SER A 66 -3.15 13.75 -19.17
C SER A 66 -2.57 12.95 -18.00
N TYR A 67 -1.53 12.16 -18.26
CA TYR A 67 -0.77 11.46 -17.22
C TYR A 67 0.72 11.65 -17.47
N GLU A 68 1.49 11.49 -16.40
CA GLU A 68 2.96 11.46 -16.43
C GLU A 68 3.41 10.22 -15.65
N VAL A 69 4.51 9.59 -16.10
CA VAL A 69 5.11 8.48 -15.37
C VAL A 69 6.12 9.04 -14.38
N VAL A 70 5.83 8.90 -13.08
CA VAL A 70 6.69 9.41 -11.99
C VAL A 70 7.82 8.43 -11.63
N ALA A 71 7.51 7.14 -11.63
CA ALA A 71 8.46 6.06 -11.41
C ALA A 71 7.93 4.77 -12.04
N ALA A 72 8.83 3.90 -12.47
CA ALA A 72 8.55 2.54 -12.90
C ALA A 72 9.45 1.55 -12.14
N TRP A 73 9.06 0.28 -12.09
CA TRP A 73 9.89 -0.76 -11.47
C TRP A 73 11.34 -0.73 -12.00
N GLY A 74 12.29 -0.87 -11.08
CA GLY A 74 13.73 -0.92 -11.40
C GLY A 74 14.37 0.46 -11.58
N ASP A 75 13.56 1.52 -11.67
CA ASP A 75 14.06 2.90 -11.66
C ASP A 75 14.94 3.12 -10.45
N GLU A 76 16.14 3.59 -10.72
CA GLU A 76 17.03 4.08 -9.69
C GLU A 76 16.52 5.44 -9.22
N LEU A 77 16.11 5.51 -7.94
CA LEU A 77 15.46 6.71 -7.41
C LEU A 77 16.45 7.87 -7.24
N ARG A 78 17.73 7.54 -6.98
CA ARG A 78 18.89 8.44 -7.01
C ARG A 78 20.14 7.64 -7.39
N PRO A 79 21.21 8.24 -7.95
CA PRO A 79 22.44 7.53 -8.28
C PRO A 79 23.03 6.75 -7.09
N GLY A 80 23.34 5.46 -7.29
CA GLY A 80 23.76 4.50 -6.26
C GLY A 80 22.70 4.21 -5.20
N GLY A 81 21.44 4.61 -5.42
CA GLY A 81 20.37 4.61 -4.44
C GLY A 81 19.42 3.41 -4.53
N PRO A 82 18.32 3.45 -3.75
CA PRO A 82 17.29 2.42 -3.82
C PRO A 82 16.62 2.42 -5.19
N ARG A 83 16.19 1.23 -5.62
CA ARG A 83 15.37 1.03 -6.81
C ARG A 83 13.89 0.97 -6.44
N PHE A 84 13.03 1.48 -7.32
CA PHE A 84 11.58 1.36 -7.15
C PHE A 84 11.17 -0.12 -7.29
N GLY A 85 10.32 -0.62 -6.38
CA GLY A 85 9.90 -2.02 -6.32
C GLY A 85 8.95 -2.44 -7.44
N PHE A 86 8.46 -3.68 -7.35
CA PHE A 86 7.63 -4.33 -8.37
C PHE A 86 6.15 -4.38 -7.95
N ASN A 87 5.24 -4.39 -8.93
CA ASN A 87 3.78 -4.43 -8.72
C ASN A 87 3.32 -3.38 -7.70
N ASN A 88 3.41 -2.11 -8.10
CA ASN A 88 2.95 -1.03 -7.27
C ASN A 88 1.47 -1.20 -6.89
N ASP A 89 1.16 -1.05 -5.60
CA ASP A 89 -0.21 -1.09 -5.09
C ASP A 89 -0.54 0.24 -4.39
N PHE A 90 -1.06 0.21 -3.16
CA PHE A 90 -1.53 1.40 -2.47
C PHE A 90 -0.49 2.52 -2.47
N ILE A 91 -0.98 3.74 -2.72
CA ILE A 91 -0.20 4.95 -2.75
C ILE A 91 -0.82 6.02 -1.85
N ALA A 92 0.03 6.72 -1.10
CA ALA A 92 -0.37 7.85 -0.29
C ALA A 92 0.53 9.07 -0.51
N TYR A 93 -0.10 10.24 -0.53
CA TYR A 93 0.53 11.54 -0.74
C TYR A 93 0.76 12.27 0.60
N PHE A 94 2.01 12.64 0.86
CA PHE A 94 2.45 13.38 2.05
C PHE A 94 3.10 14.71 1.65
N PRO A 95 2.39 15.84 1.71
CA PRO A 95 2.96 17.14 1.35
C PRO A 95 4.08 17.54 2.32
N LEU A 96 5.13 18.18 1.81
CA LEU A 96 6.19 18.77 2.62
C LEU A 96 5.82 20.21 2.96
N ALA A 97 5.34 20.44 4.19
CA ALA A 97 4.88 21.76 4.62
C ALA A 97 5.96 22.86 4.48
N GLU A 98 7.22 22.48 4.64
CA GLU A 98 8.39 23.35 4.49
C GLU A 98 8.81 23.60 3.02
N ARG A 99 8.20 22.88 2.06
CA ARG A 99 8.47 22.98 0.62
C ARG A 99 7.15 22.93 -0.18
N PRO A 100 6.44 24.06 -0.29
CA PRO A 100 5.21 24.13 -1.06
C PRO A 100 5.41 23.61 -2.50
N GLY A 101 4.50 22.74 -2.96
CA GLY A 101 4.62 22.08 -4.27
C GLY A 101 5.50 20.84 -4.27
N GLU A 102 6.05 20.41 -3.13
CA GLU A 102 6.79 19.14 -3.00
C GLU A 102 6.08 18.17 -2.05
N ALA A 103 6.23 16.87 -2.30
CA ALA A 103 5.60 15.82 -1.52
C ALA A 103 6.34 14.49 -1.58
N LEU A 104 6.07 13.64 -0.59
CA LEU A 104 6.50 12.25 -0.58
C LEU A 104 5.33 11.36 -1.00
N LEU A 105 5.54 10.54 -2.02
CA LEU A 105 4.67 9.44 -2.38
C LEU A 105 5.18 8.18 -1.69
N CYS A 106 4.37 7.61 -0.80
CA CYS A 106 4.62 6.28 -0.23
C CYS A 106 3.85 5.28 -1.09
N VAL A 107 4.53 4.32 -1.69
CA VAL A 107 3.95 3.37 -2.66
C VAL A 107 4.30 1.95 -2.24
N ASN A 108 3.29 1.11 -2.04
CA ASN A 108 3.46 -0.32 -1.79
C ASN A 108 3.98 -1.05 -3.04
N HIS A 109 4.66 -2.17 -2.81
CA HIS A 109 5.13 -3.13 -3.80
C HIS A 109 4.72 -4.53 -3.35
N GLU A 110 3.61 -5.00 -3.91
CA GLU A 110 2.84 -6.09 -3.31
C GLU A 110 3.53 -7.45 -3.48
N THR A 111 3.89 -7.78 -4.72
CA THR A 111 4.44 -9.09 -5.08
C THR A 111 5.57 -8.95 -6.09
N PRO A 112 6.59 -9.82 -6.03
CA PRO A 112 7.46 -10.01 -7.18
C PRO A 112 6.69 -10.74 -8.28
N ASN A 113 7.10 -10.57 -9.53
CA ASN A 113 6.79 -11.54 -10.58
C ASN A 113 8.05 -12.37 -10.85
N PRO A 114 8.04 -13.70 -10.58
CA PRO A 114 9.26 -14.52 -10.67
C PRO A 114 9.91 -14.52 -12.07
N VAL A 115 9.11 -14.43 -13.13
CA VAL A 115 9.59 -14.39 -14.53
C VAL A 115 10.41 -13.12 -14.77
N PHE A 116 9.91 -11.96 -14.31
CA PHE A 116 10.54 -10.67 -14.56
C PHE A 116 11.64 -10.31 -13.55
N VAL A 117 11.41 -10.59 -12.27
CA VAL A 117 12.29 -10.16 -11.18
C VAL A 117 13.45 -11.12 -10.97
N SER A 118 13.17 -12.42 -10.94
CA SER A 118 14.14 -13.45 -10.57
C SER A 118 14.54 -14.36 -11.73
N ASN A 119 14.03 -14.08 -12.94
CA ASN A 119 14.26 -14.88 -14.13
C ASN A 119 13.95 -16.38 -13.89
N TYR A 120 12.90 -16.65 -13.11
CA TYR A 120 12.44 -17.98 -12.75
C TYR A 120 11.30 -18.43 -13.66
N HIS A 121 11.53 -19.50 -14.44
CA HIS A 121 10.65 -19.93 -15.54
C HIS A 121 10.25 -21.41 -15.48
N ASP A 122 10.64 -22.15 -14.44
CA ASP A 122 10.34 -23.58 -14.31
C ASP A 122 9.93 -23.93 -12.88
N LEU A 123 8.62 -24.10 -12.68
CA LEU A 123 8.00 -24.45 -11.40
C LEU A 123 8.42 -25.83 -10.86
N SER A 124 9.02 -26.69 -11.69
CA SER A 124 9.51 -28.01 -11.26
C SER A 124 10.85 -27.95 -10.54
N ILE A 125 11.56 -26.82 -10.62
CA ILE A 125 12.88 -26.61 -10.02
C ILE A 125 12.72 -25.61 -8.87
N SER A 126 13.31 -25.88 -7.70
CA SER A 126 13.33 -24.88 -6.62
C SER A 126 14.11 -23.63 -7.06
N LYS A 127 13.65 -22.45 -6.63
CA LYS A 127 14.43 -21.21 -6.77
C LYS A 127 15.81 -21.37 -6.12
N THR A 128 16.76 -20.56 -6.57
CA THR A 128 18.02 -20.37 -5.86
C THR A 128 17.86 -19.31 -4.77
N ARG A 129 18.76 -19.31 -3.78
CA ARG A 129 18.77 -18.26 -2.76
C ARG A 129 18.91 -16.85 -3.35
N ALA A 130 19.78 -16.68 -4.35
CA ALA A 130 19.99 -15.40 -5.02
C ALA A 130 18.73 -14.88 -5.73
N GLN A 131 17.93 -15.79 -6.32
CA GLN A 131 16.65 -15.43 -6.90
C GLN A 131 15.66 -14.94 -5.85
N VAL A 132 15.58 -15.61 -4.70
CA VAL A 132 14.74 -15.15 -3.59
C VAL A 132 15.22 -13.81 -3.04
N GLU A 133 16.53 -13.57 -2.95
CA GLU A 133 17.06 -12.27 -2.52
C GLU A 133 16.67 -11.13 -3.46
N LEU A 134 16.63 -11.36 -4.78
CA LEU A 134 16.12 -10.38 -5.76
C LEU A 134 14.63 -10.09 -5.55
N GLU A 135 13.83 -11.12 -5.27
CA GLU A 135 12.40 -10.98 -4.96
C GLU A 135 12.17 -10.21 -3.65
N MET A 136 12.98 -10.48 -2.62
CA MET A 136 12.93 -9.73 -1.35
C MET A 136 13.27 -8.25 -1.55
N GLU A 137 14.16 -7.94 -2.49
CA GLU A 137 14.57 -6.56 -2.75
C GLU A 137 13.50 -5.71 -3.43
N CYS A 138 12.52 -6.30 -4.13
CA CYS A 138 11.52 -5.55 -4.87
C CYS A 138 10.16 -5.42 -4.19
N THR A 139 9.98 -6.00 -2.99
CA THR A 139 8.74 -5.95 -2.20
C THR A 139 8.75 -4.81 -1.19
N GLY A 140 7.65 -4.63 -0.45
CA GLY A 140 7.57 -3.64 0.63
C GLY A 140 6.94 -2.33 0.19
N MET A 141 7.67 -1.23 0.38
CA MET A 141 7.24 0.09 -0.08
C MET A 141 8.41 1.02 -0.41
N SER A 142 8.20 1.91 -1.38
CA SER A 142 9.12 3.01 -1.69
C SER A 142 8.59 4.35 -1.21
N VAL A 143 9.51 5.24 -0.85
CA VAL A 143 9.26 6.66 -0.70
C VAL A 143 9.85 7.40 -1.91
N VAL A 144 8.99 8.08 -2.67
CA VAL A 144 9.37 8.87 -3.85
C VAL A 144 9.11 10.34 -3.58
N HIS A 145 10.17 11.14 -3.54
CA HIS A 145 10.06 12.60 -3.48
C HIS A 145 9.68 13.15 -4.86
N VAL A 146 8.59 13.92 -4.92
CA VAL A 146 8.09 14.56 -6.13
C VAL A 146 7.91 16.05 -5.93
N LYS A 147 8.01 16.80 -7.02
CA LYS A 147 7.74 18.24 -7.06
C LYS A 147 6.87 18.61 -8.25
N GLU A 148 6.04 19.62 -8.07
CA GLU A 148 5.27 20.24 -9.15
C GLU A 148 6.17 21.23 -9.91
N THR A 149 6.41 20.98 -11.19
CA THR A 149 7.27 21.82 -12.04
C THR A 149 6.49 22.86 -12.84
N ALA A 150 5.20 22.62 -13.04
CA ALA A 150 4.20 23.52 -13.61
C ALA A 150 2.81 23.05 -13.15
N PRO A 151 1.73 23.86 -13.26
CA PRO A 151 0.40 23.45 -12.83
C PRO A 151 -0.01 22.07 -13.37
N GLY A 152 -0.21 21.10 -12.48
CA GLY A 152 -0.57 19.72 -12.79
C GLY A 152 0.57 18.81 -13.27
N LYS A 153 1.79 19.33 -13.41
CA LYS A 153 2.97 18.57 -13.86
C LYS A 153 3.88 18.21 -12.69
N TRP A 154 4.01 16.92 -12.42
CA TRP A 154 4.80 16.40 -11.33
C TRP A 154 5.99 15.59 -11.84
N GLU A 155 7.15 15.79 -11.21
CA GLU A 155 8.38 15.08 -11.53
C GLU A 155 9.06 14.54 -10.27
N ARG A 156 9.78 13.42 -10.41
CA ARG A 156 10.63 12.88 -9.35
C ARG A 156 11.83 13.81 -9.08
N VAL A 157 12.10 14.10 -7.81
CA VAL A 157 13.28 14.87 -7.39
C VAL A 157 14.51 13.97 -7.36
N LYS A 158 15.26 13.93 -8.47
CA LYS A 158 16.38 13.00 -8.73
C LYS A 158 17.30 12.72 -7.53
N ASP A 159 17.82 13.76 -6.87
CA ASP A 159 18.82 13.60 -5.81
C ASP A 159 18.23 13.82 -4.41
N SER A 160 17.04 13.27 -4.17
CA SER A 160 16.37 13.43 -2.88
C SER A 160 16.91 12.49 -1.79
N PRO A 161 17.22 12.99 -0.59
CA PRO A 161 17.54 12.15 0.57
C PRO A 161 16.31 11.39 1.10
N TYR A 162 15.10 11.80 0.72
CA TYR A 162 13.86 11.11 1.09
C TYR A 162 13.63 9.82 0.31
N HIS A 163 14.35 9.59 -0.80
CA HIS A 163 14.23 8.33 -1.53
C HIS A 163 14.68 7.15 -0.70
N ARG A 164 13.75 6.21 -0.49
CA ARG A 164 13.91 5.04 0.37
C ARG A 164 13.13 3.87 -0.19
N LEU A 165 13.55 2.69 0.23
CA LEU A 165 12.85 1.43 0.03
C LEU A 165 12.90 0.67 1.36
N VAL A 166 11.73 0.39 1.91
CA VAL A 166 11.54 -0.52 3.05
C VAL A 166 11.02 -1.81 2.44
N ASN A 167 11.85 -2.85 2.38
CA ASN A 167 11.57 -4.07 1.61
C ASN A 167 11.68 -5.35 2.44
N GLY A 168 11.59 -6.50 1.78
CA GLY A 168 11.77 -7.83 2.36
C GLY A 168 13.10 -8.07 3.09
N LYS A 169 14.04 -7.12 3.08
CA LYS A 169 15.35 -7.20 3.77
C LYS A 169 15.53 -6.13 4.87
N THR A 170 14.49 -5.35 5.16
CA THR A 170 14.55 -4.29 6.18
C THR A 170 14.07 -4.82 7.53
N MET A 171 14.81 -4.63 8.63
CA MET A 171 14.33 -5.08 9.94
C MET A 171 13.12 -4.23 10.39
N ILE A 172 12.00 -4.91 10.70
CA ILE A 172 10.74 -4.31 11.11
C ILE A 172 10.49 -4.65 12.58
N PRO A 173 10.41 -3.68 13.50
CA PRO A 173 10.18 -3.95 14.91
C PRO A 173 8.73 -4.37 15.19
N PHE A 174 8.54 -5.16 16.24
CA PHE A 174 7.23 -5.41 16.82
C PHE A 174 7.00 -4.48 18.00
N THR A 175 5.86 -3.79 18.01
CA THR A 175 5.46 -2.87 19.09
C THR A 175 4.81 -3.56 20.28
N GLY A 176 4.40 -4.83 20.12
CA GLY A 176 3.78 -5.62 21.18
C GLY A 176 4.73 -5.89 22.36
N ALA A 177 4.16 -6.03 23.56
CA ALA A 177 4.94 -6.31 24.77
C ALA A 177 5.60 -7.71 24.72
N GLU A 178 4.90 -8.67 24.14
CA GLU A 178 5.34 -10.06 24.03
C GLU A 178 6.14 -10.30 22.73
N PRO A 179 7.26 -11.03 22.78
CA PRO A 179 7.98 -11.43 21.58
C PRO A 179 7.12 -12.32 20.69
N ILE A 180 7.11 -12.03 19.38
CA ILE A 180 6.44 -12.86 18.38
C ILE A 180 7.42 -13.95 17.93
N ALA A 181 7.04 -15.21 18.14
CA ALA A 181 7.92 -16.37 17.91
C ALA A 181 9.31 -16.24 18.58
N GLY A 182 9.39 -15.53 19.71
CA GLY A 182 10.64 -15.28 20.44
C GLY A 182 11.47 -14.09 19.96
N ALA A 183 11.01 -13.36 18.94
CA ALA A 183 11.68 -12.19 18.38
C ALA A 183 10.95 -10.86 18.70
N ARG A 184 11.69 -9.75 18.64
CA ARG A 184 11.15 -8.38 18.76
C ARG A 184 11.16 -7.62 17.44
N GLU A 185 11.61 -8.26 16.37
CA GLU A 185 11.67 -7.72 15.03
C GLU A 185 11.57 -8.86 14.00
N ALA A 186 11.02 -8.54 12.83
CA ALA A 186 10.94 -9.38 11.64
C ALA A 186 11.93 -8.92 10.58
N MET A 187 12.40 -9.85 9.75
CA MET A 187 13.14 -9.50 8.54
C MET A 187 12.14 -9.18 7.43
N GLY A 188 12.03 -7.90 7.11
CA GLY A 188 11.29 -7.41 5.97
C GLY A 188 9.80 -7.21 6.20
N THR A 189 9.17 -6.64 5.17
CA THR A 189 7.71 -6.60 4.98
C THR A 189 7.41 -6.96 3.53
N LEU A 190 6.30 -7.66 3.31
CA LEU A 190 5.96 -8.30 2.03
C LEU A 190 4.44 -8.45 1.85
N GLY A 191 3.99 -8.75 0.62
CA GLY A 191 2.55 -8.87 0.35
C GLY A 191 1.81 -7.56 0.61
N ASN A 192 2.49 -6.42 0.48
CA ASN A 192 2.00 -5.09 0.81
C ASN A 192 0.93 -4.66 -0.19
N CYS A 193 -0.33 -4.87 0.14
CA CYS A 193 -1.46 -4.62 -0.77
C CYS A 193 -2.01 -3.21 -0.54
N ALA A 194 -2.95 -3.08 0.39
CA ALA A 194 -3.60 -1.84 0.76
C ALA A 194 -2.78 -1.03 1.80
N GLY A 195 -3.37 0.07 2.25
CA GLY A 195 -2.78 0.87 3.31
C GLY A 195 -3.64 2.03 3.76
N GLY A 196 -3.01 2.95 4.49
CA GLY A 196 -3.66 4.13 5.01
C GLY A 196 -2.69 5.24 5.38
N LYS A 197 -3.24 6.42 5.65
CA LYS A 197 -2.52 7.54 6.24
C LYS A 197 -3.08 7.79 7.63
N THR A 198 -2.21 7.81 8.62
CA THR A 198 -2.62 8.14 9.98
C THR A 198 -2.84 9.65 10.13
N PRO A 199 -3.70 10.09 11.07
CA PRO A 199 -3.87 11.50 11.37
C PRO A 199 -2.60 12.20 11.88
N TRP A 200 -1.64 11.44 12.43
CA TRP A 200 -0.34 11.94 12.91
C TRP A 200 0.78 11.87 11.86
N GLY A 201 0.44 11.59 10.60
CA GLY A 201 1.34 11.78 9.47
C GLY A 201 2.25 10.61 9.14
N THR A 202 1.90 9.40 9.56
CA THR A 202 2.59 8.15 9.16
C THR A 202 1.81 7.39 8.09
N TYR A 203 2.51 6.47 7.43
CA TYR A 203 1.98 5.58 6.40
C TYR A 203 1.74 4.20 7.00
N LEU A 204 0.58 3.62 6.71
CA LEU A 204 0.27 2.23 7.03
C LEU A 204 0.35 1.42 5.75
N THR A 205 1.11 0.34 5.76
CA THR A 205 1.11 -0.70 4.72
C THR A 205 0.62 -2.01 5.32
N CYS A 206 -0.12 -2.80 4.55
CA CYS A 206 -0.80 -4.00 5.04
C CYS A 206 -0.31 -5.24 4.30
N GLU A 207 0.16 -6.24 5.04
CA GLU A 207 0.56 -7.54 4.49
C GLU A 207 -0.68 -8.44 4.32
N GLU A 208 -1.02 -8.81 3.08
CA GLU A 208 -2.22 -9.62 2.78
C GLU A 208 -1.86 -11.11 2.58
N ASN A 209 -1.32 -11.46 1.41
CA ASN A 209 -1.03 -12.85 1.02
C ASN A 209 0.36 -13.30 1.50
N TYR A 210 0.69 -13.02 2.76
CA TYR A 210 2.02 -13.30 3.34
C TYR A 210 2.37 -14.80 3.34
N ASP A 211 1.35 -15.66 3.38
CA ASP A 211 1.47 -17.11 3.38
C ASP A 211 2.06 -17.67 2.07
N GLN A 212 2.00 -16.91 0.98
CA GLN A 212 2.66 -17.25 -0.29
C GLN A 212 4.20 -17.23 -0.19
N PHE A 213 4.75 -16.50 0.79
CA PHE A 213 6.18 -16.28 0.96
C PHE A 213 6.76 -17.24 2.00
N TYR A 214 6.38 -17.03 3.26
CA TYR A 214 6.87 -17.83 4.39
C TYR A 214 5.85 -18.88 4.86
N GLY A 215 4.70 -19.03 4.21
CA GLY A 215 3.64 -19.88 4.76
C GLY A 215 2.95 -19.26 5.97
N ASP A 216 2.02 -20.01 6.53
CA ASP A 216 1.26 -19.72 7.74
C ASP A 216 1.46 -20.86 8.77
N THR A 217 1.13 -20.61 10.03
CA THR A 217 1.24 -21.63 11.10
C THR A 217 -0.12 -22.11 11.56
N LEU A 218 -0.37 -23.41 11.38
CA LEU A 218 -1.49 -24.10 12.00
C LEU A 218 -1.10 -24.68 13.36
N PHE A 219 -1.91 -24.35 14.37
CA PHE A 219 -1.84 -24.95 15.69
C PHE A 219 -2.78 -26.16 15.76
N ARG A 220 -2.20 -27.36 15.89
CA ARG A 220 -3.00 -28.57 16.13
C ARG A 220 -3.52 -28.60 17.57
N PRO A 221 -4.61 -29.34 17.85
CA PRO A 221 -5.17 -29.45 19.21
C PRO A 221 -4.18 -29.96 20.27
N ASN A 222 -3.13 -30.68 19.85
CA ASN A 222 -2.06 -31.15 20.73
C ASN A 222 -0.93 -30.12 20.94
N GLY A 223 -1.13 -28.87 20.53
CA GLY A 223 -0.13 -27.79 20.64
C GLY A 223 1.00 -27.85 19.60
N LYS A 224 1.01 -28.85 18.71
CA LYS A 224 2.04 -28.95 17.66
C LYS A 224 1.80 -27.88 16.59
N ARG A 225 2.86 -27.12 16.30
CA ARG A 225 2.91 -26.17 15.18
C ARG A 225 3.23 -26.90 13.88
N VAL A 226 2.52 -26.53 12.82
CA VAL A 226 2.77 -27.03 11.47
C VAL A 226 2.72 -25.84 10.52
N ARG A 227 3.84 -25.57 9.83
CA ARG A 227 3.87 -24.61 8.74
C ARG A 227 3.05 -25.18 7.58
N VAL A 228 2.13 -24.38 7.06
CA VAL A 228 1.35 -24.68 5.87
C VAL A 228 1.50 -23.53 4.89
N SER A 229 1.56 -23.85 3.61
CA SER A 229 1.40 -22.82 2.58
C SER A 229 0.08 -23.10 1.90
N LYS A 230 -0.76 -22.07 1.75
CA LYS A 230 -1.94 -22.21 0.90
C LYS A 230 -1.44 -22.28 -0.53
N GLU A 231 -1.89 -23.27 -1.29
CA GLU A 231 -1.66 -23.29 -2.73
C GLU A 231 -2.44 -22.10 -3.33
N PRO A 232 -1.76 -21.10 -3.93
CA PRO A 232 -2.42 -19.99 -4.59
C PRO A 232 -3.18 -20.49 -5.82
N ALA A 233 -4.16 -19.72 -6.26
CA ALA A 233 -4.89 -20.03 -7.50
C ALA A 233 -3.97 -20.07 -8.72
N ASN A 234 -2.88 -19.29 -8.67
CA ASN A 234 -1.83 -19.23 -9.67
C ASN A 234 -0.53 -19.80 -9.08
N PRO A 235 -0.01 -20.94 -9.55
CA PRO A 235 1.22 -21.54 -9.03
C PRO A 235 2.46 -20.63 -9.08
N TRP A 236 2.47 -19.62 -9.96
CA TRP A 236 3.55 -18.63 -10.03
C TRP A 236 3.59 -17.67 -8.84
N GLU A 237 2.53 -17.63 -8.03
CA GLU A 237 2.46 -16.86 -6.78
C GLU A 237 2.91 -17.70 -5.57
N SER A 238 3.36 -18.94 -5.76
CA SER A 238 4.00 -19.72 -4.69
C SER A 238 5.46 -19.29 -4.54
N PHE A 239 5.72 -18.19 -3.82
CA PHE A 239 7.06 -17.61 -3.74
C PHE A 239 8.05 -18.47 -2.97
N ASN A 240 7.58 -19.18 -1.93
CA ASN A 240 8.32 -20.22 -1.20
C ASN A 240 9.68 -19.76 -0.61
N TRP A 241 9.75 -18.52 -0.11
CA TRP A 241 10.97 -17.96 0.48
C TRP A 241 11.45 -18.75 1.71
N HIS A 242 10.53 -19.39 2.44
CA HIS A 242 10.85 -20.25 3.58
C HIS A 242 11.79 -21.42 3.24
N ASN A 243 11.89 -21.84 1.98
CA ASN A 243 12.84 -22.87 1.55
C ASN A 243 14.32 -22.40 1.61
N HIS A 244 14.55 -21.08 1.69
CA HIS A 244 15.89 -20.48 1.71
C HIS A 244 16.18 -19.66 2.96
N PHE A 245 15.14 -19.07 3.54
CA PHE A 245 15.19 -18.23 4.73
C PHE A 245 14.13 -18.71 5.72
N ASP A 246 14.56 -19.40 6.78
CA ASP A 246 13.64 -19.98 7.77
C ASP A 246 13.18 -18.93 8.80
N PHE A 247 12.52 -17.87 8.33
CA PHE A 247 11.84 -16.94 9.22
C PHE A 247 10.48 -17.52 9.64
N PRO A 248 10.06 -17.35 10.91
CA PRO A 248 8.74 -17.78 11.37
C PRO A 248 7.62 -17.11 10.57
N SER A 249 6.58 -17.86 10.22
CA SER A 249 5.41 -17.30 9.52
C SER A 249 4.69 -16.23 10.34
N GLU A 250 4.71 -16.37 11.66
CA GLU A 250 4.07 -15.44 12.60
C GLU A 250 4.68 -14.04 12.56
N HIS A 251 5.85 -13.88 11.92
CA HIS A 251 6.47 -12.58 11.73
C HIS A 251 5.75 -11.69 10.71
N TYR A 252 4.84 -12.26 9.91
CA TYR A 252 4.17 -11.59 8.80
C TYR A 252 2.64 -11.68 8.92
N GLY A 253 1.94 -10.90 8.11
CA GLY A 253 0.49 -10.74 8.18
C GLY A 253 0.06 -9.58 9.09
N TRP A 254 0.91 -8.57 9.21
CA TRP A 254 0.68 -7.42 10.09
C TRP A 254 0.42 -6.15 9.28
N VAL A 255 -0.08 -5.12 9.98
CA VAL A 255 0.00 -3.74 9.49
C VAL A 255 1.31 -3.14 9.96
N VAL A 256 2.10 -2.59 9.05
CA VAL A 256 3.38 -1.94 9.36
C VAL A 256 3.21 -0.43 9.25
N GLU A 257 3.51 0.28 10.33
CA GLU A 257 3.50 1.75 10.36
C GLU A 257 4.89 2.29 10.04
N ILE A 258 4.98 3.16 9.04
CA ILE A 258 6.24 3.73 8.54
C ILE A 258 6.17 5.26 8.60
N ASP A 259 7.23 5.88 9.08
CA ASP A 259 7.42 7.33 8.94
C ASP A 259 7.87 7.67 7.50
N PRO A 260 7.08 8.42 6.71
CA PRO A 260 7.41 8.73 5.32
C PRO A 260 8.73 9.48 5.14
N ARG A 261 9.18 10.26 6.13
CA ARG A 261 10.39 11.09 6.01
C ARG A 261 11.66 10.29 6.28
N SER A 262 11.62 9.39 7.26
CA SER A 262 12.78 8.59 7.68
C SER A 262 12.78 7.17 7.10
N GLY A 263 11.63 6.66 6.67
CA GLY A 263 11.43 5.25 6.32
C GLY A 263 11.53 4.30 7.53
N HIS A 264 11.56 4.82 8.75
CA HIS A 264 11.62 3.98 9.94
C HIS A 264 10.24 3.37 10.19
N ALA A 265 10.22 2.04 10.34
CA ALA A 265 9.08 1.32 10.86
C ALA A 265 8.96 1.55 12.38
N LYS A 266 7.73 1.66 12.87
CA LYS A 266 7.41 1.93 14.28
C LYS A 266 6.80 0.74 14.98
#